data_AF-A0A8D8TP40-F1
#
_entry.id   AF-A0A8D8TP40-F1
#
_cell.length_a   1.000
_cell.length_b   1.000
_cell.length_c   1.000
_cell.angle_alpha   90.00
_cell.angle_beta   90.00
_cell.angle_gamma   90.00
#
_symmetry.space_group_name_H-M   'P 1'
#
loop_
_entity.id
_entity.type
_entity.pdbx_description
1 polymer ?
#
loop_
_entity_poly.entity_id
_entity_poly.type
_entity_poly.pdbx_seq_one_letter_code
_entity_poly.pdbx_strand_id
1 'polypeptide(L)'
;MRIEDNKYARNAFYFNLCVVCDRNARAIQYEPVVQKLSHTLRDLEMESSFLSTQQENPIARARLTNFLNTVMTDLNKNKVCKLTDGTISLYLKVIELRKDPPTVKDWDVPVLTKPYRKIPHEKWDLTTQKYSNIYAPTTKIHQLYANRPLQDQCINCIKIKGEEKPIWGDVFRFLCRFNHCNTVKQVCCIVNPATLRFNERKLIQWACLEGFLQRVHKYPVSVCEGTSQSWNGTHCMDEICLALNMSYGKLNDKFEHDPTVSMICK
;
A
#
# COMPACT_ATOMS: atom_id res chain seq x y z
N MET A 1 34.16 15.15 4.18
CA MET A 1 33.27 16.33 4.03
C MET A 1 33.98 17.59 4.50
N ARG A 2 33.68 18.74 3.87
CA ARG A 2 34.25 20.05 4.18
C ARG A 2 33.14 21.00 4.62
N ILE A 3 33.36 21.67 5.73
CA ILE A 3 32.50 22.74 6.27
C ILE A 3 33.36 24.00 6.26
N GLU A 4 32.88 25.08 5.65
CA GLU A 4 33.58 26.37 5.62
C GLU A 4 32.93 27.31 6.62
N ASP A 5 33.73 27.82 7.56
CA ASP A 5 33.28 28.77 8.56
C ASP A 5 34.51 29.43 9.19
N ASN A 6 34.44 30.75 9.41
CA ASN A 6 35.49 31.54 10.03
C ASN A 6 35.72 31.17 11.50
N LYS A 7 34.77 30.45 12.13
CA LYS A 7 34.93 29.94 13.50
C LYS A 7 36.03 28.88 13.65
N TYR A 8 36.48 28.27 12.55
CA TYR A 8 37.52 27.23 12.57
C TYR A 8 38.91 27.80 12.30
N ALA A 9 39.94 27.26 12.97
CA ALA A 9 41.34 27.75 12.88
C ALA A 9 41.92 27.80 11.45
N ARG A 10 41.35 27.08 10.48
CA ARG A 10 41.75 27.08 9.06
C ARG A 10 40.66 27.59 8.13
N ASN A 11 39.68 28.33 8.66
CA ASN A 11 38.44 28.73 7.99
C ASN A 11 37.61 27.56 7.42
N ALA A 12 37.97 26.33 7.78
CA ALA A 12 37.32 25.11 7.35
C ALA A 12 37.53 23.96 8.34
N PHE A 13 36.49 23.14 8.50
CA PHE A 13 36.48 21.90 9.25
C PHE A 13 36.33 20.71 8.31
N TYR A 14 37.16 19.69 8.53
CA TYR A 14 37.20 18.48 7.71
C TYR A 14 36.95 17.26 8.58
N PHE A 15 36.02 16.41 8.16
CA PHE A 15 35.80 15.12 8.79
C PHE A 15 35.41 14.06 7.77
N ASN A 16 35.74 12.81 8.09
CA ASN A 16 35.35 11.64 7.31
C ASN A 16 34.51 10.71 8.18
N LEU A 17 33.50 10.13 7.57
CA LEU A 17 32.66 9.11 8.16
C LEU A 17 32.83 7.84 7.33
N CYS A 18 33.13 6.73 8.00
CA CYS A 18 33.28 5.43 7.36
C CYS A 18 32.46 4.39 8.12
N VAL A 19 31.76 3.54 7.38
CA VAL A 19 31.15 2.32 7.90
C VAL A 19 31.96 1.15 7.38
N VAL A 20 32.48 0.34 8.30
CA VAL A 20 33.27 -0.84 7.98
C VAL A 20 32.34 -2.05 8.03
N CYS A 21 32.36 -2.83 6.95
CA CYS A 21 31.58 -4.05 6.82
C CYS A 21 32.51 -5.23 6.51
N ASP A 22 32.05 -6.45 6.79
CA ASP A 22 32.77 -7.66 6.43
C ASP A 22 32.97 -7.79 4.91
N ARG A 23 34.04 -8.47 4.49
CA ARG A 23 34.40 -8.68 3.07
C ARG A 23 33.26 -9.25 2.24
N ASN A 24 32.44 -10.13 2.83
CA ASN A 24 31.35 -10.82 2.14
C ASN A 24 29.99 -10.12 2.33
N ALA A 25 29.93 -9.01 3.07
CA ALA A 25 28.70 -8.29 3.32
C ALA A 25 28.32 -7.40 2.13
N ARG A 26 27.02 -7.35 1.80
CA ARG A 26 26.51 -6.48 0.73
C ARG A 26 26.44 -5.02 1.22
N ALA A 27 27.55 -4.28 1.06
CA ALA A 27 27.69 -2.91 1.55
C ALA A 27 26.80 -1.86 0.84
N ILE A 28 26.33 -2.15 -0.38
CA ILE A 28 25.54 -1.20 -1.21
C ILE A 28 24.28 -0.69 -0.46
N GLN A 29 23.67 -1.52 0.39
CA GLN A 29 22.47 -1.14 1.15
C GLN A 29 22.72 -0.04 2.19
N TYR A 30 23.98 0.16 2.58
CA TYR A 30 24.39 1.14 3.58
C TYR A 30 24.79 2.48 2.98
N GLU A 31 24.99 2.60 1.67
CA GLU A 31 25.37 3.86 1.03
C GLU A 31 24.39 5.01 1.35
N PRO A 32 23.06 4.86 1.23
CA PRO A 32 22.11 5.93 1.58
C PRO A 32 22.13 6.25 3.09
N VAL A 33 22.45 5.25 3.92
CA VAL A 33 22.55 5.40 5.37
C VAL A 33 23.77 6.24 5.74
N VAL A 34 24.93 5.95 5.13
CA VAL A 34 26.17 6.72 5.33
C VAL A 34 26.01 8.13 4.81
N GLN A 35 25.42 8.33 3.62
CA GLN A 35 25.14 9.66 3.09
C GLN A 35 24.25 10.46 4.04
N LYS A 36 23.13 9.89 4.48
CA LYS A 36 22.20 10.57 5.38
C LYS A 36 22.83 10.88 6.73
N LEU A 37 23.55 9.92 7.34
CA LEU A 37 24.25 10.14 8.61
C LEU A 37 25.33 11.21 8.47
N SER A 38 26.06 11.22 7.35
CA SER A 38 27.08 12.22 7.09
C SER A 38 26.48 13.63 7.04
N HIS A 39 25.39 13.82 6.29
CA HIS A 39 24.70 15.12 6.21
C HIS A 39 24.19 15.56 7.58
N THR A 40 23.58 14.65 8.33
CA THR A 40 23.11 14.97 9.69
C THR A 40 24.24 15.35 10.64
N LEU A 41 25.41 14.69 10.57
CA LEU A 41 26.58 15.10 11.36
C LEU A 41 27.11 16.47 10.95
N ARG A 42 27.02 16.84 9.66
CA ARG A 42 27.36 18.19 9.19
C ARG A 42 26.39 19.22 9.77
N ASP A 43 25.09 18.93 9.77
CA ASP A 43 24.08 19.84 10.31
C ASP A 43 24.28 20.03 11.84
N LEU A 44 24.53 18.94 12.56
CA LEU A 44 24.85 18.97 14.00
C LEU A 44 26.12 19.78 14.31
N GLU A 45 27.13 19.71 13.44
CA GLU A 45 28.36 20.49 13.56
C GLU A 45 28.14 21.99 13.29
N MET A 46 27.25 22.34 12.36
CA MET A 46 26.89 23.74 12.12
C MET A 46 26.12 24.35 13.29
N GLU A 47 25.17 23.60 13.86
CA GLU A 47 24.27 24.11 14.91
C GLU A 47 24.89 24.08 16.31
N SER A 48 25.65 23.03 16.65
CA SER A 48 26.11 22.79 18.01
C SER A 48 27.61 22.51 18.14
N SER A 49 28.38 22.60 17.06
CA SER A 49 29.82 22.28 17.06
C SER A 49 30.09 20.88 17.64
N PHE A 50 29.20 19.93 17.30
CA PHE A 50 29.12 18.58 17.88
C PHE A 50 30.40 17.76 17.74
N LEU A 51 31.08 17.86 16.60
CA LEU A 51 32.31 17.14 16.28
C LEU A 51 33.57 17.92 16.70
N SER A 52 33.59 19.24 16.61
CA SER A 52 34.79 20.01 16.98
C SER A 52 35.03 20.00 18.49
N THR A 53 33.96 20.06 19.30
CA THR A 53 34.03 20.15 20.77
C THR A 53 34.57 18.87 21.43
N GLN A 54 34.59 17.75 20.71
CA GLN A 54 35.04 16.45 21.25
C GLN A 54 36.51 16.43 21.69
N GLN A 55 37.35 17.30 21.12
CA GLN A 55 38.78 17.33 21.43
C GLN A 55 39.06 17.98 22.78
N GLU A 56 38.21 18.91 23.20
CA GLU A 56 38.39 19.72 24.41
C GLU A 56 37.57 19.19 25.58
N ASN A 57 36.42 18.54 25.32
CA ASN A 57 35.48 18.12 26.35
C ASN A 57 35.25 16.59 26.38
N PRO A 58 35.61 15.89 27.48
CA PRO A 58 35.34 14.46 27.66
C PRO A 58 33.86 14.08 27.54
N ILE A 59 32.95 14.98 27.96
CA ILE A 59 31.49 14.76 27.92
C ILE A 59 31.01 14.75 26.46
N ALA A 60 31.52 15.67 25.63
CA ALA A 60 31.20 15.72 24.21
C ALA A 60 31.68 14.46 23.47
N ARG A 61 32.88 13.97 23.83
CA ARG A 61 33.41 12.71 23.31
C ARG A 61 32.54 11.50 23.69
N ALA A 62 32.07 11.44 24.94
CA ALA A 62 31.16 10.40 25.39
C ALA A 62 29.81 10.47 24.64
N ARG A 63 29.27 11.67 24.41
CA ARG A 63 28.03 11.88 23.65
C ARG A 63 28.14 11.38 22.20
N LEU A 64 29.22 11.74 21.49
CA LEU A 64 29.48 11.25 20.14
C LEU A 64 29.65 9.72 20.10
N THR A 65 30.39 9.16 21.07
CA THR A 65 30.61 7.71 21.16
C THR A 65 29.29 6.97 21.39
N ASN A 66 28.45 7.48 22.30
CA ASN A 66 27.12 6.92 22.54
C ASN A 66 26.24 7.03 21.29
N PHE A 67 26.23 8.18 20.62
CA PHE A 67 25.48 8.38 19.37
C PHE A 67 25.87 7.34 18.32
N LEU A 68 27.17 7.18 18.03
CA LEU A 68 27.66 6.21 17.05
C LEU A 68 27.40 4.76 17.47
N ASN A 69 27.55 4.45 18.76
CA ASN A 69 27.23 3.12 19.29
C ASN A 69 25.75 2.79 19.13
N THR A 70 24.84 3.73 19.43
CA THR A 70 23.41 3.53 19.23
C THR A 70 23.07 3.31 17.76
N VAL A 71 23.65 4.10 16.85
CA VAL A 71 23.50 3.87 15.40
C VAL A 71 23.94 2.46 15.03
N MET A 72 25.11 2.04 15.50
CA MET A 72 25.66 0.72 15.18
C MET A 72 24.78 -0.41 15.72
N THR A 73 24.32 -0.32 16.97
CA THR A 73 23.46 -1.35 17.58
C THR A 73 22.09 -1.42 16.90
N ASP A 74 21.48 -0.28 16.60
CA ASP A 74 20.14 -0.22 16.01
C ASP A 74 20.12 -0.68 14.56
N LEU A 75 21.11 -0.27 13.77
CA LEU A 75 21.24 -0.74 12.39
C LEU A 75 21.53 -2.24 12.32
N ASN A 76 22.27 -2.79 13.29
CA ASN A 76 22.54 -4.23 13.33
C ASN A 76 21.32 -5.05 13.79
N LYS A 77 20.57 -4.56 14.79
CA LYS A 77 19.42 -5.28 15.37
C LYS A 77 18.12 -5.11 14.59
N ASN A 78 17.77 -3.86 14.28
CA ASN A 78 16.45 -3.51 13.76
C ASN A 78 16.46 -3.07 12.29
N LYS A 79 17.65 -2.88 11.69
CA LYS A 79 17.84 -2.26 10.36
C LYS A 79 17.23 -0.85 10.25
N VAL A 80 16.86 -0.25 11.38
CA VAL A 80 16.25 1.06 11.51
C VAL A 80 16.82 1.69 12.78
N CYS A 81 17.24 2.95 12.68
CA CYS A 81 17.70 3.74 13.81
C CYS A 81 16.96 5.08 13.82
N LYS A 82 16.51 5.49 15.01
CA LYS A 82 15.91 6.81 15.24
C LYS A 82 16.66 7.48 16.38
N LEU A 83 17.26 8.62 16.11
CA LEU A 83 17.95 9.41 17.12
C LEU A 83 17.46 10.84 17.04
N THR A 84 17.39 11.50 18.19
CA THR A 84 17.09 12.93 18.28
C THR A 84 18.14 13.54 19.17
N ASP A 85 18.87 14.52 18.65
CA ASP A 85 19.89 15.24 19.41
C ASP A 85 19.61 16.75 19.31
N GLY A 86 19.01 17.31 20.36
CA GLY A 86 18.47 18.66 20.33
C GLY A 86 17.27 18.79 19.39
N THR A 87 17.39 19.68 18.41
CA THR A 87 16.40 20.01 17.37
C THR A 87 16.49 19.08 16.15
N ILE A 88 17.63 18.43 15.93
CA ILE A 88 17.87 17.58 14.76
C ILE A 88 17.44 16.15 15.05
N SER A 89 16.60 15.60 14.17
CA SER A 89 16.16 14.20 14.22
C SER A 89 16.73 13.39 13.06
N LEU A 90 17.38 12.28 13.40
CA LEU A 90 17.98 11.33 12.48
C LEU A 90 17.09 10.08 12.36
N TYR A 91 16.55 9.85 11.17
CA TYR A 91 15.89 8.60 10.82
C TYR A 91 16.70 7.83 9.77
N LEU A 92 17.27 6.71 10.17
CA LEU A 92 18.02 5.81 9.28
C LEU A 92 17.26 4.51 9.09
N LYS A 93 17.26 4.00 7.86
CA LYS A 93 16.68 2.71 7.51
C LYS A 93 17.54 2.05 6.43
N VAL A 94 17.99 0.83 6.70
CA VAL A 94 18.65 -0.01 5.70
C VAL A 94 17.58 -0.56 4.78
N ILE A 95 17.68 -0.26 3.49
CA ILE A 95 16.72 -0.71 2.48
C ILE A 95 17.34 -1.88 1.73
N GLU A 96 16.64 -3.01 1.69
CA GLU A 96 17.02 -4.12 0.83
C GLU A 96 16.72 -3.78 -0.63
N LEU A 97 17.76 -3.62 -1.43
CA LEU A 97 17.66 -3.50 -2.87
C LEU A 97 17.15 -4.82 -3.46
N ARG A 98 15.87 -4.83 -3.84
CA ARG A 98 15.26 -5.89 -4.62
C ARG A 98 15.79 -5.84 -6.04
N LYS A 99 15.90 -7.01 -6.68
CA LYS A 99 16.17 -7.09 -8.12
C LYS A 99 14.95 -6.53 -8.85
N ASP A 100 15.19 -5.89 -9.99
CA ASP A 100 14.09 -5.45 -10.84
C ASP A 100 13.23 -6.64 -11.24
N PRO A 101 11.90 -6.51 -11.14
CA PRO A 101 11.00 -7.59 -11.50
C PRO A 101 11.15 -7.88 -13.00
N PRO A 102 11.00 -9.15 -13.43
CA PRO A 102 10.95 -9.47 -14.85
C PRO A 102 9.75 -8.78 -15.51
N THR A 103 9.85 -8.53 -16.81
CA THR A 103 8.74 -7.98 -17.60
C THR A 103 7.55 -8.93 -17.54
N VAL A 104 6.42 -8.44 -17.04
CA VAL A 104 5.16 -9.18 -16.99
C VAL A 104 4.55 -9.21 -18.38
N LYS A 105 4.27 -10.41 -18.89
CA LYS A 105 3.61 -10.61 -20.18
C LYS A 105 2.10 -10.67 -19.97
N ASP A 106 1.34 -10.36 -21.02
CA ASP A 106 -0.13 -10.32 -20.93
C ASP A 106 -0.75 -11.68 -20.60
N TRP A 107 -0.03 -12.78 -20.90
CA TRP A 107 -0.46 -14.14 -20.60
C TRP A 107 0.07 -14.70 -19.26
N ASP A 108 0.84 -13.91 -18.50
CA ASP A 108 1.33 -14.35 -17.19
C ASP A 108 0.20 -14.31 -16.16
N VAL A 109 0.03 -15.41 -15.42
CA VAL A 109 -1.02 -15.52 -14.39
C VAL A 109 -0.44 -15.22 -13.01
N PRO A 110 -0.89 -14.17 -12.30
CA PRO A 110 -0.38 -13.85 -10.98
C PRO A 110 -0.87 -14.87 -9.96
N VAL A 111 0.07 -15.57 -9.32
CA VAL A 111 -0.21 -16.49 -8.20
C VAL A 111 0.20 -15.82 -6.89
N LEU A 112 -0.72 -15.78 -5.93
CA LEU A 112 -0.42 -15.28 -4.58
C LEU A 112 0.48 -16.27 -3.85
N THR A 113 1.73 -15.89 -3.64
CA THR A 113 2.70 -16.69 -2.85
C THR A 113 2.47 -16.60 -1.34
N LYS A 114 1.64 -15.64 -0.89
CA LYS A 114 1.26 -15.48 0.52
C LYS A 114 -0.25 -15.61 0.69
N PRO A 115 -0.72 -16.24 1.79
CA PRO A 115 -2.15 -16.34 2.08
C PRO A 115 -2.77 -14.94 2.18
N TYR A 116 -3.89 -14.74 1.50
CA TYR A 116 -4.57 -13.45 1.38
C TYR A 116 -4.88 -12.82 2.76
N ARG A 117 -5.34 -13.62 3.73
CA ARG A 117 -5.64 -13.18 5.11
C ARG A 117 -4.47 -12.51 5.84
N LYS A 118 -3.23 -12.78 5.42
CA LYS A 118 -2.01 -12.23 6.05
C LYS A 118 -1.54 -10.91 5.42
N ILE A 119 -2.23 -10.41 4.38
CA ILE A 119 -1.82 -9.22 3.65
C ILE A 119 -2.66 -8.02 4.12
N PRO A 120 -2.06 -6.94 4.64
CA PRO A 120 -2.81 -5.76 5.07
C PRO A 120 -3.37 -5.00 3.85
N HIS A 121 -4.66 -5.17 3.57
CA HIS A 121 -5.37 -4.57 2.44
C HIS A 121 -5.51 -3.05 2.51
N GLU A 122 -5.36 -2.47 3.70
CA GLU A 122 -5.41 -1.02 3.92
C GLU A 122 -4.28 -0.27 3.21
N LYS A 123 -3.15 -0.94 2.98
CA LYS A 123 -1.99 -0.37 2.28
C LYS A 123 -2.02 -0.60 0.78
N TRP A 124 -3.08 -1.21 0.27
CA TRP A 124 -3.22 -1.46 -1.16
C TRP A 124 -3.66 -0.19 -1.87
N ASP A 125 -3.13 0.04 -3.07
CA ASP A 125 -3.58 1.14 -3.90
C ASP A 125 -5.04 0.95 -4.35
N LEU A 126 -5.68 2.04 -4.78
CA LEU A 126 -7.09 2.06 -5.16
C LEU A 126 -7.40 1.05 -6.29
N THR A 127 -6.46 0.82 -7.20
CA THR A 127 -6.60 -0.14 -8.29
C THR A 127 -6.64 -1.59 -7.81
N THR A 128 -5.83 -1.92 -6.81
CA THR A 128 -5.78 -3.27 -6.23
C THR A 128 -6.97 -3.50 -5.30
N GLN A 129 -7.48 -2.46 -4.64
CA GLN A 129 -8.70 -2.52 -3.82
C GLN A 129 -9.97 -2.80 -4.64
N LYS A 130 -10.07 -2.31 -5.88
CA LYS A 130 -11.26 -2.50 -6.73
C LYS A 130 -11.62 -3.97 -6.99
N TYR A 131 -10.64 -4.88 -6.99
CA TYR A 131 -10.89 -6.32 -7.12
C TYR A 131 -11.52 -6.99 -5.90
N SER A 132 -11.39 -6.34 -4.73
CA SER A 132 -11.97 -6.80 -3.47
C SER A 132 -13.39 -6.27 -3.25
N ASN A 133 -13.87 -5.37 -4.10
CA ASN A 133 -15.22 -4.82 -4.02
C ASN A 133 -16.27 -5.80 -4.56
N ILE A 134 -17.49 -5.64 -4.07
CA ILE A 134 -18.70 -6.30 -4.55
C ILE A 134 -19.42 -5.33 -5.47
N TYR A 135 -19.86 -5.81 -6.63
CA TYR A 135 -20.66 -5.05 -7.57
C TYR A 135 -21.94 -5.82 -7.90
N ALA A 136 -23.02 -5.11 -8.14
CA ALA A 136 -24.29 -5.67 -8.56
C ALA A 136 -24.81 -4.97 -9.83
N PRO A 137 -25.45 -5.72 -10.75
CA PRO A 137 -26.19 -5.14 -11.87
C PRO A 137 -27.30 -4.20 -11.40
N THR A 138 -27.41 -3.05 -12.05
CA THR A 138 -28.56 -2.15 -11.85
C THR A 138 -29.71 -2.53 -12.77
N THR A 139 -30.90 -1.98 -12.51
CA THR A 139 -32.05 -2.16 -13.40
C THR A 139 -31.75 -1.69 -14.82
N LYS A 140 -30.83 -0.73 -15.03
CA LYS A 140 -30.46 -0.21 -16.37
C LYS A 140 -29.77 -1.25 -17.27
N ILE A 141 -29.35 -2.40 -16.74
CA ILE A 141 -28.65 -3.42 -17.54
C ILE A 141 -29.49 -3.97 -18.71
N HIS A 142 -30.83 -3.88 -18.65
CA HIS A 142 -31.68 -4.25 -19.80
C HIS A 142 -31.50 -3.30 -20.99
N GLN A 143 -31.20 -2.01 -20.73
CA GLN A 143 -30.98 -1.00 -21.78
C GLN A 143 -29.68 -1.30 -22.54
N LEU A 144 -28.69 -1.83 -21.84
CA LEU A 144 -27.43 -2.29 -22.43
C LEU A 144 -27.66 -3.43 -23.44
N TYR A 145 -28.61 -4.33 -23.18
CA TYR A 145 -28.97 -5.39 -24.12
C TYR A 145 -29.81 -4.90 -25.31
N ALA A 146 -30.65 -3.88 -25.12
CA ALA A 146 -31.50 -3.34 -26.17
C ALA A 146 -30.75 -2.40 -27.14
N ASN A 147 -29.74 -1.66 -26.66
CA ASN A 147 -29.13 -0.57 -27.40
C ASN A 147 -27.82 -0.96 -28.11
N ARG A 148 -27.87 -1.19 -29.43
CA ARG A 148 -26.72 -1.56 -30.28
C ARG A 148 -25.51 -0.61 -30.19
N PRO A 149 -25.64 0.72 -30.33
CA PRO A 149 -24.47 1.62 -30.24
C PRO A 149 -23.77 1.58 -28.87
N LEU A 150 -24.50 1.36 -27.76
CA LEU A 150 -23.86 1.18 -26.45
C LEU A 150 -23.07 -0.13 -26.36
N GLN A 151 -23.53 -1.19 -27.02
CA GLN A 151 -22.79 -2.45 -27.12
C GLN A 151 -21.49 -2.24 -27.90
N ASP A 152 -21.54 -1.52 -29.02
CA ASP A 152 -20.36 -1.22 -29.82
C ASP A 152 -19.34 -0.36 -29.05
N GLN A 153 -19.81 0.63 -28.29
CA GLN A 153 -18.96 1.43 -27.40
C GLN A 153 -18.29 0.58 -26.31
N CYS A 154 -19.06 -0.29 -25.66
CA CYS A 154 -18.54 -1.22 -24.66
C CYS A 154 -17.46 -2.13 -25.26
N ILE A 155 -17.77 -2.78 -26.38
CA ILE A 155 -16.85 -3.69 -27.10
C ILE A 155 -15.56 -2.98 -27.49
N ASN A 156 -15.65 -1.74 -27.99
CA ASN A 156 -14.48 -0.95 -28.35
C ASN A 156 -13.62 -0.57 -27.14
N CYS A 157 -14.24 -0.28 -25.99
CA CYS A 157 -13.53 0.07 -24.76
C CYS A 157 -12.76 -1.14 -24.17
N ILE A 158 -13.40 -2.31 -24.15
CA ILE A 158 -12.88 -3.52 -23.51
C ILE A 158 -11.94 -4.33 -24.40
N LYS A 159 -11.90 -4.04 -25.71
CA LYS A 159 -11.06 -4.75 -26.68
C LYS A 159 -9.59 -4.76 -26.25
N ILE A 160 -8.99 -5.94 -26.31
CA ILE A 160 -7.55 -6.16 -26.12
C ILE A 160 -6.82 -5.76 -27.41
N LYS A 161 -5.70 -5.04 -27.28
CA LYS A 161 -4.92 -4.59 -28.44
C LYS A 161 -4.33 -5.82 -29.14
N GLY A 162 -4.59 -5.97 -30.44
CA GLY A 162 -4.06 -7.08 -31.24
C GLY A 162 -4.95 -8.32 -31.34
N GLU A 163 -6.08 -8.37 -30.61
CA GLU A 163 -7.04 -9.47 -30.70
C GLU A 163 -8.32 -9.13 -31.50
N GLU A 164 -9.08 -10.18 -31.83
CA GLU A 164 -10.41 -10.07 -32.42
C GLU A 164 -11.41 -9.39 -31.47
N LYS A 165 -12.52 -8.91 -32.03
CA LYS A 165 -13.57 -8.29 -31.22
C LYS A 165 -14.19 -9.34 -30.28
N PRO A 166 -14.40 -9.02 -28.98
CA PRO A 166 -15.05 -9.94 -28.06
C PRO A 166 -16.51 -10.20 -28.44
N ILE A 167 -16.98 -11.40 -28.15
CA ILE A 167 -18.37 -11.79 -28.39
C ILE A 167 -19.25 -11.12 -27.34
N TRP A 168 -20.21 -10.31 -27.79
CA TRP A 168 -21.14 -9.59 -26.90
C TRP A 168 -21.83 -10.51 -25.87
N GLY A 169 -22.25 -11.69 -26.29
CA GLY A 169 -22.91 -12.66 -25.40
C GLY A 169 -22.05 -13.07 -24.20
N ASP A 170 -20.73 -13.19 -24.38
CA ASP A 170 -19.82 -13.55 -23.29
C ASP A 170 -19.59 -12.38 -22.34
N VAL A 171 -19.48 -11.17 -22.89
CA VAL A 171 -19.39 -9.91 -22.12
C VAL A 171 -20.63 -9.72 -21.25
N PHE A 172 -21.82 -9.87 -21.85
CA PHE A 172 -23.08 -9.73 -21.13
C PHE A 172 -23.25 -10.84 -20.08
N ARG A 173 -22.91 -12.10 -20.42
CA ARG A 173 -22.94 -13.22 -19.46
C ARG A 173 -22.01 -12.96 -18.27
N PHE A 174 -20.83 -12.37 -18.49
CA PHE A 174 -19.91 -11.97 -17.44
C PHE A 174 -20.53 -10.88 -16.53
N LEU A 175 -21.14 -9.84 -17.10
CA LEU A 175 -21.82 -8.79 -16.35
C LEU A 175 -22.99 -9.33 -15.51
N CYS A 176 -23.77 -10.28 -16.05
CA CYS A 176 -24.87 -10.92 -15.33
C CYS A 176 -24.41 -11.87 -14.22
N ARG A 177 -23.12 -12.18 -14.12
CA ARG A 177 -22.59 -13.04 -13.05
C ARG A 177 -22.38 -12.29 -11.74
N PHE A 178 -22.29 -10.96 -11.80
CA PHE A 178 -22.20 -10.11 -10.63
C PHE A 178 -23.49 -10.18 -9.79
N ASN A 179 -23.33 -10.28 -8.48
CA ASN A 179 -24.41 -10.33 -7.52
C ASN A 179 -23.97 -9.64 -6.22
N HIS A 180 -24.93 -9.41 -5.32
CA HIS A 180 -24.70 -8.71 -4.05
C HIS A 180 -23.77 -9.44 -3.06
N CYS A 181 -23.34 -10.67 -3.38
CA CYS A 181 -22.62 -11.54 -2.46
C CYS A 181 -21.20 -11.87 -2.94
N ASN A 182 -20.84 -11.57 -4.19
CA ASN A 182 -19.56 -11.97 -4.77
C ASN A 182 -18.69 -10.78 -5.15
N THR A 183 -17.43 -10.87 -4.73
CA THR A 183 -16.40 -9.91 -5.13
C THR A 183 -16.04 -10.10 -6.60
N VAL A 184 -15.50 -9.04 -7.23
CA VAL A 184 -14.93 -9.13 -8.60
C VAL A 184 -13.98 -10.31 -8.72
N LYS A 185 -13.11 -10.50 -7.71
CA LYS A 185 -12.17 -11.63 -7.69
C LYS A 185 -12.87 -12.97 -7.78
N GLN A 186 -13.92 -13.21 -7.00
CA GLN A 186 -14.66 -14.48 -7.02
C GLN A 186 -15.32 -14.71 -8.38
N VAL A 187 -15.91 -13.66 -8.97
CA VAL A 187 -16.50 -13.73 -10.32
C VAL A 187 -15.42 -14.05 -11.36
N CYS A 188 -14.27 -13.38 -11.32
CA CYS A 188 -13.13 -13.67 -12.19
C CYS A 188 -12.61 -15.10 -12.03
N CYS A 189 -12.48 -15.61 -10.79
CA CYS A 189 -12.04 -16.99 -10.56
C CYS A 189 -13.01 -18.03 -11.12
N ILE A 190 -14.32 -17.78 -11.05
CA ILE A 190 -15.34 -18.69 -11.59
C ILE A 190 -15.29 -18.74 -13.11
N VAL A 191 -15.09 -17.59 -13.76
CA VAL A 191 -15.14 -17.49 -15.22
C VAL A 191 -13.79 -17.80 -15.87
N ASN A 192 -12.70 -17.71 -15.11
CA ASN A 192 -11.31 -17.76 -15.54
C ASN A 192 -10.96 -16.60 -16.50
N PRO A 193 -10.17 -15.59 -16.08
CA PRO A 193 -9.86 -14.44 -16.93
C PRO A 193 -9.14 -14.82 -18.23
N ALA A 194 -8.39 -15.93 -18.25
CA ALA A 194 -7.63 -16.35 -19.43
C ALA A 194 -8.50 -16.88 -20.58
N THR A 195 -9.77 -17.21 -20.33
CA THR A 195 -10.72 -17.61 -21.38
C THR A 195 -11.48 -16.41 -21.95
N LEU A 196 -11.38 -15.25 -21.30
CA LEU A 196 -12.07 -14.03 -21.71
C LEU A 196 -11.24 -13.31 -22.78
N ARG A 197 -11.83 -13.11 -23.95
CA ARG A 197 -11.24 -12.31 -25.05
C ARG A 197 -11.37 -10.79 -24.83
N PHE A 198 -11.55 -10.34 -23.59
CA PHE A 198 -11.78 -8.94 -23.26
C PHE A 198 -11.18 -8.58 -21.90
N ASN A 199 -10.82 -7.30 -21.74
CA ASN A 199 -10.25 -6.80 -20.50
C ASN A 199 -11.34 -6.59 -19.45
N GLU A 200 -11.34 -7.45 -18.44
CA GLU A 200 -12.33 -7.46 -17.35
C GLU A 200 -12.27 -6.19 -16.50
N ARG A 201 -11.08 -5.59 -16.32
CA ARG A 201 -10.93 -4.34 -15.56
C ARG A 201 -11.61 -3.17 -16.26
N LYS A 202 -11.36 -3.03 -17.56
CA LYS A 202 -11.97 -1.97 -18.37
C LYS A 202 -13.48 -2.15 -18.44
N LEU A 203 -13.96 -3.40 -18.53
CA LEU A 203 -15.38 -3.70 -18.53
C LEU A 203 -16.05 -3.24 -17.23
N ILE A 204 -15.50 -3.60 -16.07
CA ILE A 204 -16.06 -3.21 -14.77
C ILE A 204 -16.00 -1.70 -14.59
N GLN A 205 -14.91 -1.05 -14.99
CA GLN A 205 -14.79 0.40 -14.92
C GLN A 205 -15.83 1.10 -15.79
N TRP A 206 -15.95 0.70 -17.06
CA TRP A 206 -16.93 1.24 -17.98
C TRP A 206 -18.37 1.00 -17.49
N ALA A 207 -18.67 -0.23 -17.06
CA ALA A 207 -20.00 -0.57 -16.55
C ALA A 207 -20.36 0.21 -15.27
N CYS A 208 -19.39 0.55 -14.42
CA CYS A 208 -19.62 1.44 -13.28
C CYS A 208 -19.85 2.90 -13.72
N LEU A 209 -19.11 3.38 -14.71
CA LEU A 209 -19.24 4.76 -15.22
C LEU A 209 -20.60 5.01 -15.87
N GLU A 210 -21.07 4.06 -16.67
CA GLU A 210 -22.40 4.13 -17.32
C GLU A 210 -23.55 3.79 -16.35
N GLY A 211 -23.24 3.33 -15.12
CA GLY A 211 -24.22 2.98 -14.10
C GLY A 211 -24.94 1.65 -14.34
N PHE A 212 -24.36 0.74 -15.13
CA PHE A 212 -24.85 -0.64 -15.28
C PHE A 212 -24.44 -1.54 -14.11
N LEU A 213 -23.29 -1.25 -13.49
CA LEU A 213 -22.85 -1.86 -12.24
C LEU A 213 -22.81 -0.80 -11.15
N GLN A 214 -23.32 -1.14 -9.98
CA GLN A 214 -23.20 -0.33 -8.78
C GLN A 214 -22.36 -1.08 -7.74
N ARG A 215 -21.52 -0.34 -7.01
CA ARG A 215 -20.76 -0.91 -5.90
C ARG A 215 -21.74 -1.19 -4.76
N VAL A 216 -21.69 -2.42 -4.25
CA VAL A 216 -22.51 -2.84 -3.11
C VAL A 216 -21.72 -2.61 -1.83
N HIS A 217 -22.33 -1.89 -0.90
CA HIS A 217 -21.78 -1.63 0.41
C HIS A 217 -22.48 -2.52 1.44
N LYS A 218 -21.71 -3.05 2.38
CA LYS A 218 -22.26 -3.83 3.50
C LYS A 218 -22.49 -2.90 4.69
N TYR A 219 -23.64 -3.03 5.34
CA TYR A 219 -24.09 -2.24 6.48
C TYR A 219 -24.43 -3.19 7.64
N PRO A 220 -23.67 -3.18 8.75
CA PRO A 220 -23.99 -3.97 9.92
C PRO A 220 -25.24 -3.41 10.63
N VAL A 221 -26.12 -4.31 11.06
CA VAL A 221 -27.33 -4.01 11.82
C VAL A 221 -27.40 -4.94 13.03
N SER A 222 -27.58 -4.37 14.22
CA SER A 222 -27.78 -5.16 15.45
C SER A 222 -29.18 -5.76 15.45
N VAL A 223 -29.28 -7.07 15.64
CA VAL A 223 -30.55 -7.81 15.70
C VAL A 223 -31.10 -7.86 17.13
N CYS A 224 -30.24 -7.66 18.14
CA CYS A 224 -30.64 -7.64 19.55
C CYS A 224 -30.67 -6.21 20.11
N GLU A 225 -31.83 -5.80 20.62
CA GLU A 225 -32.01 -4.55 21.37
C GLU A 225 -31.42 -4.71 22.78
N GLY A 226 -30.17 -4.27 22.99
CA GLY A 226 -29.61 -4.27 24.35
C GLY A 226 -28.12 -4.01 24.51
N THR A 227 -27.31 -3.98 23.46
CA THR A 227 -25.88 -3.67 23.56
C THR A 227 -25.60 -2.19 23.30
N SER A 228 -24.74 -1.59 24.12
CA SER A 228 -24.42 -0.15 24.14
C SER A 228 -23.77 0.40 22.85
N GLN A 229 -23.52 -0.45 21.85
CA GLN A 229 -23.03 -0.06 20.53
C GLN A 229 -24.01 -0.59 19.48
N SER A 230 -25.14 0.09 19.35
CA SER A 230 -26.21 -0.28 18.41
C SER A 230 -25.77 0.04 16.98
N TRP A 231 -25.46 -0.99 16.19
CA TRP A 231 -25.26 -0.85 14.75
C TRP A 231 -26.62 -0.57 14.10
N ASN A 232 -26.83 0.69 13.72
CA ASN A 232 -28.10 1.21 13.20
C ASN A 232 -28.26 1.04 11.68
N GLY A 233 -27.27 0.44 10.99
CA GLY A 233 -27.29 0.26 9.54
C GLY A 233 -27.17 1.55 8.72
N THR A 234 -26.77 2.68 9.32
CA THR A 234 -26.60 3.96 8.61
C THR A 234 -25.20 4.11 8.01
N HIS A 235 -24.19 3.52 8.64
CA HIS A 235 -22.80 3.61 8.21
C HIS A 235 -22.37 2.35 7.47
N CYS A 236 -21.72 2.51 6.32
CA CYS A 236 -21.18 1.38 5.59
C CYS A 236 -19.93 0.83 6.30
N MET A 237 -19.57 -0.42 6.02
CA MET A 237 -18.36 -1.05 6.54
C MET A 237 -17.10 -0.20 6.33
N ASP A 238 -17.00 0.51 5.19
CA ASP A 238 -15.85 1.36 4.89
C ASP A 238 -15.78 2.57 5.86
N GLU A 239 -16.91 3.22 6.14
CA GLU A 239 -17.01 4.32 7.12
C GLU A 239 -16.72 3.85 8.55
N ILE A 240 -17.21 2.67 8.91
CA ILE A 240 -16.98 2.08 10.24
C ILE A 240 -15.51 1.69 10.41
N CYS A 241 -14.88 1.15 9.37
CA CYS A 241 -13.43 0.85 9.38
C CYS A 241 -12.61 2.12 9.67
N LEU A 242 -12.97 3.23 9.02
CA LEU A 242 -12.32 4.52 9.22
C LEU A 242 -12.56 5.07 10.64
N ALA A 243 -13.81 5.01 11.12
CA ALA A 243 -14.18 5.52 12.44
C ALA A 243 -13.54 4.73 13.60
N LEU A 244 -13.41 3.41 13.44
CA LEU A 244 -12.83 2.52 14.46
C LEU A 244 -11.33 2.30 14.30
N ASN A 245 -10.72 2.85 13.24
CA ASN A 245 -9.33 2.58 12.86
C ASN A 245 -9.01 1.07 12.80
N MET A 246 -9.96 0.29 12.26
CA MET A 246 -9.87 -1.16 12.12
C MET A 246 -9.88 -1.55 10.65
N SER A 247 -9.04 -2.52 10.27
CA SER A 247 -9.02 -3.04 8.90
C SER A 247 -10.34 -3.75 8.54
N TYR A 248 -10.79 -3.60 7.29
CA TYR A 248 -11.99 -4.26 6.76
C TYR A 248 -12.04 -5.76 7.03
N GLY A 249 -10.93 -6.48 6.85
CA GLY A 249 -10.87 -7.93 7.12
C GLY A 249 -11.16 -8.28 8.58
N LYS A 250 -10.49 -7.61 9.53
CA LYS A 250 -10.72 -7.81 10.97
C LYS A 250 -12.15 -7.46 11.38
N LEU A 251 -12.71 -6.39 10.81
CA LEU A 251 -14.07 -5.97 11.11
C LEU A 251 -15.11 -6.95 10.53
N ASN A 252 -14.90 -7.41 9.30
CA ASN A 252 -15.74 -8.42 8.66
C ASN A 252 -15.68 -9.76 9.42
N ASP A 253 -14.49 -10.20 9.83
CA ASP A 253 -14.33 -11.40 10.67
C ASP A 253 -15.07 -11.24 12.01
N LYS A 254 -14.97 -10.06 12.64
CA LYS A 254 -15.68 -9.77 13.91
C LYS A 254 -17.19 -9.90 13.75
N PHE A 255 -17.76 -9.34 12.68
CA PHE A 255 -19.20 -9.42 12.42
C PHE A 255 -19.66 -10.79 11.92
N GLU A 256 -18.83 -11.54 11.19
CA GLU A 256 -19.15 -12.91 10.78
C GLU A 256 -19.22 -13.89 11.97
N HIS A 257 -18.46 -13.63 13.05
CA HIS A 257 -18.48 -14.45 14.27
C HIS A 257 -19.45 -13.94 15.34
N ASP A 258 -20.04 -12.75 15.15
CA ASP A 258 -20.97 -12.16 16.11
C ASP A 258 -22.42 -12.46 15.70
N PRO A 259 -23.14 -13.34 16.42
CA PRO A 259 -24.51 -13.71 16.09
C PRO A 259 -25.51 -12.57 16.32
N THR A 260 -25.09 -11.48 16.97
CA THR A 260 -25.96 -10.33 17.25
C THR A 260 -26.01 -9.32 16.11
N VAL A 261 -25.14 -9.45 15.10
CA VAL A 261 -25.01 -8.50 14.00
C VAL A 261 -25.35 -9.17 12.66
N SER A 262 -26.30 -8.60 11.93
CA SER A 262 -26.64 -9.02 10.57
C SER A 262 -26.14 -7.99 9.55
N MET A 263 -25.63 -8.48 8.41
CA MET A 263 -25.08 -7.62 7.36
C MET A 263 -26.11 -7.39 6.25
N ILE A 264 -26.55 -6.16 6.09
CA ILE A 264 -27.42 -5.75 4.98
C ILE A 264 -26.54 -5.22 3.84
N CYS A 265 -26.77 -5.70 2.62
CA CYS A 265 -26.09 -5.20 1.42
C CYS A 265 -26.98 -4.16 0.74
N LYS A 266 -26.48 -2.94 0.51
CA LYS A 266 -27.16 -1.86 -0.21
C LYS A 266 -26.29 -1.33 -1.34
#